data_AF-C0NBI6-F1
#
_entry.id   AF-C0NBI6-F1
#
_cell.length_a   1.000
_cell.length_b   1.000
_cell.length_c   1.000
_cell.angle_alpha   90.00
_cell.angle_beta   90.00
_cell.angle_gamma   90.00
#
_symmetry.space_group_name_H-M   'P 1'
#
loop_
_entity.id
_entity.type
_entity.pdbx_description
1 polymer ?
#
loop_
_entity_poly.entity_id
_entity_poly.type
_entity_poly.pdbx_seq_one_letter_code
_entity_poly.pdbx_strand_id
1 'polypeptide(L)'
;MENEGRERIDDEMMVVVEKLRNITEHKQANRLNGNVGANESHDERGKIQVQVCKPKEKSLLDLASSPPAPLQANLWAKIAVAAPPQAVRQTNGFHSMTPPKAETKAIPLVPIRPVVQALLSHPAMPPQPAPATRGRRTGRAGIIIVEGKFTLGSLNKLTARICEGALYSVEIHHHTGFAEIIFQNAMHAKEFLAKDKYTMENTGFGRFGKGFTVRHDRYKERGWDADLEKMANGNRERRRLTFSAPCCSQYGECGLGAYCLGGCDPKYSFSLESCVPAPICKSMEYKFENLDSVVPRTKYLGDADKAGWVSSGKPLTTNGDLVMTMAPDTVGTLLSSAHYVWYGKVSATLKTSRGAGVITAFIFMSDVKDEIDFEFVGADLHTAQTNYYFQGITDYTNGKNLSVDSNTFTDYHTYSIDWKPDSVTWSIDGKPLRTLLKKDTFDKGDNKYHYPQSPSRLQLSLWPGGKEGAPEGTIQWAGGLVDWNHEDIKKHGYYYSLVSEVSIECYDPPSGAKIDGDISYIYTDAAGTEDTVKITDKPTVLKSFLGSGTDMGKNESKPGETDVPVIPGLNGAGIGANGQIPSGNDSNNGPSTDFTGPSDKHGSSGAPSENERVLKGSIFAVLVAVMVLVTM
;
A
#
# COMPACT_ATOMS: atom_id res chain seq x y z
N MET A 1 5.03 -50.95 -18.91
CA MET A 1 4.90 -49.54 -18.48
C MET A 1 5.33 -49.29 -17.04
N GLU A 2 5.25 -50.24 -16.11
CA GLU A 2 5.65 -49.98 -14.70
C GLU A 2 7.17 -49.82 -14.47
N ASN A 3 8.04 -50.37 -15.33
CA ASN A 3 9.49 -50.22 -15.15
C ASN A 3 10.05 -48.86 -15.63
N GLU A 4 9.46 -48.21 -16.64
CA GLU A 4 9.94 -46.91 -17.14
C GLU A 4 9.70 -45.76 -16.14
N GLY A 5 8.64 -45.86 -15.33
CA GLY A 5 8.32 -44.87 -14.30
C GLY A 5 9.30 -44.89 -13.11
N ARG A 6 9.92 -46.04 -12.83
CA ARG A 6 10.87 -46.18 -11.71
C ARG A 6 12.26 -45.68 -12.07
N GLU A 7 12.77 -46.03 -13.26
CA GLU A 7 14.06 -45.50 -13.76
C GLU A 7 14.05 -43.96 -13.86
N ARG A 8 12.93 -43.37 -14.30
CA ARG A 8 12.85 -41.90 -14.45
C ARG A 8 12.88 -41.15 -13.12
N ILE A 9 12.33 -41.72 -12.05
CA ILE A 9 12.39 -41.14 -10.70
C ILE A 9 13.80 -41.24 -10.14
N ASP A 10 14.51 -42.34 -10.41
CA ASP A 10 15.90 -42.53 -9.97
C ASP A 10 16.84 -41.53 -10.67
N ASP A 11 16.66 -41.25 -11.97
CA ASP A 11 17.44 -40.25 -12.71
C ASP A 11 17.25 -38.82 -12.17
N GLU A 12 16.00 -38.41 -11.89
CA GLU A 12 15.73 -37.07 -11.35
C GLU A 12 16.29 -36.91 -9.92
N MET A 13 16.21 -37.96 -9.10
CA MET A 13 16.78 -37.95 -7.75
C MET A 13 18.31 -37.83 -7.79
N MET A 14 18.98 -38.51 -8.74
CA MET A 14 20.43 -38.41 -8.94
C MET A 14 20.86 -36.98 -9.33
N VAL A 15 20.09 -36.27 -10.16
CA VAL A 15 20.36 -34.86 -10.50
C VAL A 15 20.28 -33.94 -9.27
N VAL A 16 19.34 -34.20 -8.35
CA VAL A 16 19.20 -33.46 -7.09
C VAL A 16 20.39 -33.73 -6.16
N VAL A 17 20.80 -34.99 -6.03
CA VAL A 17 21.96 -35.40 -5.21
C VAL A 17 23.25 -34.77 -5.75
N GLU A 18 23.46 -34.76 -7.07
CA GLU A 18 24.64 -34.14 -7.71
C GLU A 18 24.68 -32.61 -7.45
N LYS A 19 23.52 -31.94 -7.51
CA LYS A 19 23.40 -30.51 -7.17
C LYS A 19 23.74 -30.24 -5.70
N LEU A 20 23.25 -31.06 -4.79
CA LEU A 20 23.54 -30.92 -3.36
C LEU A 20 25.02 -31.19 -3.05
N ARG A 21 25.63 -32.18 -3.72
CA ARG A 21 27.08 -32.44 -3.62
C ARG A 21 27.89 -31.24 -4.10
N ASN A 22 27.57 -30.67 -5.26
CA ASN A 22 28.23 -29.47 -5.78
C ASN A 22 28.10 -28.26 -4.83
N ILE A 23 26.93 -28.05 -4.22
CA ILE A 23 26.72 -26.97 -3.23
C ILE A 23 27.59 -27.21 -1.99
N THR A 24 27.72 -28.47 -1.55
CA THR A 24 28.51 -28.83 -0.38
C THR A 24 30.00 -28.67 -0.64
N GLU A 25 30.48 -29.10 -1.81
CA GLU A 25 31.86 -28.90 -2.25
C GLU A 25 32.20 -27.42 -2.42
N HIS A 26 31.28 -26.60 -2.95
CA HIS A 26 31.48 -25.14 -3.02
C HIS A 26 31.55 -24.50 -1.63
N LYS A 27 30.76 -24.99 -0.66
CA LYS A 27 30.81 -24.52 0.73
C LYS A 27 32.09 -24.96 1.46
N GLN A 28 32.62 -26.14 1.15
CA GLN A 28 33.90 -26.61 1.70
C GLN A 28 35.10 -25.89 1.07
N ALA A 29 35.09 -25.66 -0.25
CA ALA A 29 36.12 -24.89 -0.94
C ALA A 29 36.19 -23.44 -0.43
N ASN A 30 35.04 -22.81 -0.16
CA ASN A 30 34.99 -21.46 0.41
C ASN A 30 35.33 -21.39 1.91
N ARG A 31 35.38 -22.52 2.63
CA ARG A 31 35.86 -22.56 4.02
C ARG A 31 37.38 -22.72 4.12
N LEU A 32 38.07 -23.16 3.07
CA LEU A 32 39.51 -23.39 3.10
C LEU A 32 40.37 -22.21 2.62
N ASN A 33 39.77 -21.10 2.19
CA ASN A 33 40.49 -19.86 1.84
C ASN A 33 40.58 -18.85 2.99
N GLY A 34 40.69 -19.32 4.22
CA GLY A 34 40.86 -18.50 5.42
C GLY A 34 42.10 -18.87 6.21
N ASN A 35 43.27 -18.97 5.57
CA ASN A 35 44.52 -19.21 6.31
C ASN A 35 45.77 -18.76 5.54
N VAL A 36 46.15 -17.48 5.60
CA VAL A 36 47.55 -17.01 5.58
C VAL A 36 47.64 -15.62 6.22
N GLY A 37 48.53 -15.48 7.21
CA GLY A 37 49.29 -14.24 7.40
C GLY A 37 48.99 -13.42 8.65
N ALA A 38 49.49 -13.90 9.79
CA ALA A 38 49.83 -13.03 10.92
C ALA A 38 50.85 -11.98 10.45
N ASN A 39 50.53 -10.70 10.63
CA ASN A 39 51.54 -9.68 10.91
C ASN A 39 50.89 -8.53 11.68
N GLU A 40 51.51 -8.28 12.82
CA GLU A 40 51.23 -7.22 13.77
C GLU A 40 51.36 -5.84 13.11
N SER A 41 50.40 -4.96 13.34
CA SER A 41 50.68 -3.56 13.70
C SER A 41 49.44 -2.91 14.28
N HIS A 42 49.69 -2.20 15.37
CA HIS A 42 48.78 -1.49 16.25
C HIS A 42 48.15 -0.24 15.62
N ASP A 43 47.00 0.14 16.21
CA ASP A 43 46.43 1.49 16.32
C ASP A 43 45.93 2.16 15.02
N GLU A 44 44.78 2.83 14.92
CA GLU A 44 43.87 3.41 15.91
C GLU A 44 42.43 3.21 15.40
N ARG A 45 41.56 2.64 16.23
CA ARG A 45 40.11 2.72 16.02
C ARG A 45 39.65 4.12 16.40
N GLY A 46 39.48 4.99 15.40
CA GLY A 46 38.85 6.29 15.53
C GLY A 46 37.48 6.17 16.20
N LYS A 47 37.44 6.50 17.50
CA LYS A 47 36.21 6.72 18.26
C LYS A 47 35.49 7.92 17.64
N ILE A 48 34.38 7.66 16.96
CA ILE A 48 33.43 8.71 16.56
C ILE A 48 32.79 9.22 17.86
N GLN A 49 33.29 10.34 18.39
CA GLN A 49 32.62 11.10 19.44
C GLN A 49 31.37 11.74 18.85
N VAL A 50 30.21 11.24 19.26
CA VAL A 50 28.92 11.89 19.06
C VAL A 50 28.90 13.14 19.95
N GLN A 51 29.18 14.29 19.37
CA GLN A 51 29.05 15.57 20.06
C GLN A 51 27.56 15.90 20.21
N VAL A 52 27.03 15.68 21.40
CA VAL A 52 25.67 16.08 21.79
C VAL A 52 25.59 17.61 21.81
N CYS A 53 24.90 18.19 20.84
CA CYS A 53 24.58 19.62 20.79
C CYS A 53 23.67 19.99 21.96
N LYS A 54 24.24 20.64 23.00
CA LYS A 54 23.45 21.31 24.04
C LYS A 54 22.81 22.59 23.48
N PRO A 55 21.53 22.86 23.77
CA PRO A 55 20.79 23.99 23.20
C PRO A 55 21.30 25.34 23.73
N LYS A 56 21.42 26.31 22.82
CA LYS A 56 21.81 27.69 23.10
C LYS A 56 20.76 28.36 23.99
N GLU A 57 21.16 28.78 25.19
CA GLU A 57 20.42 29.70 26.05
C GLU A 57 20.12 31.00 25.29
N LYS A 58 18.82 31.31 25.16
CA LYS A 58 18.39 32.66 24.84
C LYS A 58 18.07 33.38 26.14
N SER A 59 18.88 34.40 26.41
CA SER A 59 18.71 35.42 27.44
C SER A 59 17.30 35.99 27.44
N LEU A 60 16.53 35.69 28.49
CA LEU A 60 15.34 36.43 28.90
C LEU A 60 15.75 37.25 30.13
N LEU A 61 16.16 38.49 29.87
CA LEU A 61 16.29 39.52 30.88
C LEU A 61 14.89 40.14 31.09
N ASP A 62 14.58 40.34 32.36
CA ASP A 62 13.54 41.20 32.93
C ASP A 62 12.08 40.74 32.88
N LEU A 63 11.69 39.93 33.87
CA LEU A 63 10.61 40.30 34.78
C LEU A 63 10.66 39.49 36.09
N ALA A 64 10.98 40.23 37.15
CA ALA A 64 11.04 39.94 38.58
C ALA A 64 10.27 38.74 39.16
N SER A 65 11.06 37.86 39.78
CA SER A 65 10.91 37.28 41.14
C SER A 65 9.58 37.42 41.89
N SER A 66 8.97 36.27 42.29
CA SER A 66 8.50 35.91 43.66
C SER A 66 7.76 34.55 43.67
N PRO A 67 7.70 33.82 44.81
CA PRO A 67 7.90 32.35 44.87
C PRO A 67 6.61 31.48 44.93
N PRO A 68 6.73 30.14 44.86
CA PRO A 68 5.60 29.24 44.57
C PRO A 68 4.87 28.75 45.82
N ALA A 69 3.56 28.54 45.69
CA ALA A 69 2.70 27.89 46.69
C ALA A 69 1.61 27.03 46.00
N PRO A 70 1.08 25.98 46.64
CA PRO A 70 1.04 24.66 46.04
C PRO A 70 -0.34 24.16 45.58
N LEU A 71 -0.26 23.06 44.82
CA LEU A 71 -1.34 22.15 44.43
C LEU A 71 -2.24 21.76 45.61
N GLN A 72 -3.54 22.02 45.48
CA GLN A 72 -4.55 21.18 46.14
C GLN A 72 -5.84 21.12 45.33
N ALA A 73 -6.38 19.91 45.35
CA ALA A 73 -7.48 19.40 44.55
C ALA A 73 -8.86 19.90 44.99
N ASN A 74 -9.82 19.71 44.06
CA ASN A 74 -11.25 19.57 44.26
C ASN A 74 -12.03 20.78 44.79
N LEU A 75 -13.02 21.25 44.02
CA LEU A 75 -14.45 20.98 44.28
C LEU A 75 -15.33 21.95 43.48
N TRP A 76 -16.43 21.42 42.98
CA TRP A 76 -17.52 22.12 42.29
C TRP A 76 -18.17 23.22 43.14
N ALA A 77 -18.63 24.31 42.48
CA ALA A 77 -20.05 24.72 42.42
C ALA A 77 -20.30 26.26 42.38
N LYS A 78 -21.36 26.62 41.63
CA LYS A 78 -22.26 27.80 41.71
C LYS A 78 -21.92 29.09 40.94
N ILE A 79 -22.56 29.21 39.77
CA ILE A 79 -23.66 30.15 39.42
C ILE A 79 -23.70 31.48 40.20
N ALA A 80 -23.54 32.62 39.51
CA ALA A 80 -24.59 33.60 39.22
C ALA A 80 -24.09 35.07 39.10
N VAL A 81 -24.72 35.79 38.14
CA VAL A 81 -25.09 37.23 38.13
C VAL A 81 -24.25 38.23 37.30
N ALA A 82 -25.02 38.91 36.42
CA ALA A 82 -24.90 40.27 35.87
C ALA A 82 -24.11 40.56 34.58
N ALA A 83 -24.88 40.73 33.48
CA ALA A 83 -24.69 41.79 32.48
C ALA A 83 -25.18 43.15 33.05
N PRO A 84 -24.96 44.36 32.45
CA PRO A 84 -24.66 44.73 31.04
C PRO A 84 -23.66 45.95 30.92
N PRO A 85 -23.72 46.90 29.96
CA PRO A 85 -23.73 46.88 28.48
C PRO A 85 -22.66 47.80 27.78
N GLN A 86 -22.57 47.66 26.45
CA GLN A 86 -22.43 48.68 25.36
C GLN A 86 -21.46 49.89 25.42
N ALA A 87 -20.64 49.95 24.36
CA ALA A 87 -20.38 51.05 23.41
C ALA A 87 -20.14 52.49 23.91
N VAL A 88 -18.93 53.00 23.63
CA VAL A 88 -18.62 54.45 23.50
C VAL A 88 -17.67 54.69 22.31
N ARG A 89 -18.08 55.67 21.49
CA ARG A 89 -17.38 56.34 20.37
C ARG A 89 -16.36 57.37 20.88
N GLN A 90 -15.40 57.76 20.01
CA GLN A 90 -15.04 59.15 19.59
C GLN A 90 -13.56 59.22 19.12
N THR A 91 -13.27 59.49 17.85
CA THR A 91 -13.10 60.79 17.14
C THR A 91 -11.87 61.62 17.53
N ASN A 92 -10.95 61.77 16.56
CA ASN A 92 -10.10 62.93 16.25
C ASN A 92 -10.13 63.03 14.71
N GLY A 93 -10.29 64.15 13.98
CA GLY A 93 -10.32 65.57 14.32
C GLY A 93 -9.53 66.35 13.25
N PHE A 94 -10.18 67.37 12.65
CA PHE A 94 -9.63 68.61 12.03
C PHE A 94 -9.32 68.73 10.51
N HIS A 95 -10.20 69.49 9.82
CA HIS A 95 -10.03 70.72 8.97
C HIS A 95 -8.88 70.85 7.94
N SER A 96 -8.94 71.55 6.80
CA SER A 96 -9.95 72.36 6.08
C SER A 96 -9.33 72.83 4.73
N MET A 97 -10.12 72.77 3.65
CA MET A 97 -10.27 73.63 2.45
C MET A 97 -9.11 74.38 1.72
N THR A 98 -9.21 74.26 0.38
CA THR A 98 -9.14 75.25 -0.74
C THR A 98 -7.89 75.35 -1.66
N PRO A 99 -8.05 75.52 -3.02
CA PRO A 99 -6.99 75.32 -4.03
C PRO A 99 -6.64 76.55 -4.93
N PRO A 100 -5.62 76.47 -5.80
CA PRO A 100 -5.53 77.25 -7.06
C PRO A 100 -5.33 76.33 -8.29
N LYS A 101 -6.15 76.41 -9.34
CA LYS A 101 -6.15 77.30 -10.53
C LYS A 101 -5.31 76.78 -11.73
N ALA A 102 -5.99 76.71 -12.87
CA ALA A 102 -5.57 76.15 -14.15
C ALA A 102 -4.78 77.16 -15.01
N GLU A 103 -3.87 76.63 -15.83
CA GLU A 103 -3.26 77.33 -16.96
C GLU A 103 -3.52 76.58 -18.27
N THR A 104 -4.06 77.32 -19.23
CA THR A 104 -4.34 76.98 -20.62
C THR A 104 -3.20 77.47 -21.51
N LYS A 105 -2.74 76.67 -22.48
CA LYS A 105 -2.09 77.20 -23.71
C LYS A 105 -2.14 76.22 -24.89
N ALA A 106 -2.95 76.63 -25.86
CA ALA A 106 -2.78 76.66 -27.31
C ALA A 106 -2.39 75.40 -28.14
N ILE A 107 -3.29 75.16 -29.10
CA ILE A 107 -3.30 74.23 -30.24
C ILE A 107 -2.45 74.78 -31.42
N PRO A 108 -1.85 73.91 -32.25
CA PRO A 108 -1.72 74.20 -33.68
C PRO A 108 -2.21 73.05 -34.60
N LEU A 109 -3.10 73.46 -35.52
CA LEU A 109 -3.28 73.15 -36.95
C LEU A 109 -3.20 71.73 -37.56
N VAL A 110 -4.17 71.56 -38.47
CA VAL A 110 -4.65 70.42 -39.28
C VAL A 110 -3.84 70.26 -40.60
N PRO A 111 -3.77 69.02 -41.15
CA PRO A 111 -4.18 68.82 -42.55
C PRO A 111 -5.12 67.61 -42.75
N ILE A 112 -5.93 67.69 -43.81
CA ILE A 112 -7.07 66.82 -44.15
C ILE A 112 -6.78 65.97 -45.41
N ARG A 113 -7.31 64.72 -45.43
CA ARG A 113 -7.67 63.77 -46.54
C ARG A 113 -6.60 62.80 -47.10
N PRO A 114 -6.99 61.63 -47.69
CA PRO A 114 -8.26 60.87 -47.62
C PRO A 114 -8.11 59.34 -47.34
N VAL A 115 -9.26 58.76 -46.94
CA VAL A 115 -9.77 57.37 -46.98
C VAL A 115 -8.95 56.28 -47.71
N VAL A 116 -8.50 55.26 -46.95
CA VAL A 116 -8.57 53.83 -47.32
C VAL A 116 -8.86 53.01 -46.05
N GLN A 117 -9.80 52.09 -46.16
CA GLN A 117 -10.39 51.26 -45.12
C GLN A 117 -9.74 49.87 -45.15
N ALA A 118 -9.08 49.43 -44.07
CA ALA A 118 -8.92 48.00 -43.70
C ALA A 118 -8.21 47.82 -42.34
N LEU A 119 -8.97 47.28 -41.38
CA LEU A 119 -8.54 46.31 -40.35
C LEU A 119 -7.41 46.68 -39.38
N LEU A 120 -7.81 47.36 -38.32
CA LEU A 120 -7.49 47.14 -36.89
C LEU A 120 -6.17 46.40 -36.57
N SER A 121 -5.07 47.14 -36.52
CA SER A 121 -3.90 46.82 -35.70
C SER A 121 -3.81 47.86 -34.59
N HIS A 122 -4.00 47.44 -33.34
CA HIS A 122 -3.83 48.32 -32.18
C HIS A 122 -2.34 48.65 -32.00
N PRO A 123 -2.00 49.90 -31.62
CA PRO A 123 -0.63 50.39 -31.58
C PRO A 123 0.21 49.77 -30.47
N ALA A 124 1.49 49.57 -30.82
CA ALA A 124 2.54 49.02 -29.98
C ALA A 124 2.71 49.80 -28.66
N MET A 125 2.56 49.07 -27.56
CA MET A 125 2.90 49.54 -26.22
C MET A 125 4.42 49.73 -26.11
N PRO A 126 4.92 50.82 -25.52
CA PRO A 126 6.36 51.06 -25.35
C PRO A 126 7.01 49.98 -24.47
N PRO A 127 8.32 49.71 -24.66
CA PRO A 127 8.99 48.55 -24.08
C PRO A 127 8.99 48.63 -22.56
N GLN A 128 8.27 47.69 -21.94
CA GLN A 128 8.38 47.39 -20.52
C GLN A 128 9.83 46.98 -20.22
N PRO A 129 10.44 47.47 -19.13
CA PRO A 129 11.78 47.04 -18.75
C PRO A 129 11.80 45.53 -18.54
N ALA A 130 12.83 44.88 -19.08
CA ALA A 130 13.00 43.45 -19.03
C ALA A 130 12.78 42.93 -17.59
N PRO A 131 11.94 41.90 -17.40
CA PRO A 131 11.70 41.36 -16.07
C PRO A 131 13.02 40.89 -15.50
N ALA A 132 13.29 41.31 -14.26
CA ALA A 132 14.42 40.84 -13.47
C ALA A 132 14.54 39.32 -13.66
N THR A 133 15.66 38.88 -14.24
CA THR A 133 15.97 37.47 -14.45
C THR A 133 15.88 36.78 -13.09
N ARG A 134 14.74 36.13 -12.82
CA ARG A 134 14.58 35.12 -11.77
C ARG A 134 15.81 34.23 -11.88
N GLY A 135 16.65 34.22 -10.85
CA GLY A 135 17.94 33.53 -10.86
C GLY A 135 17.78 32.13 -11.45
N ARG A 136 18.55 31.85 -12.51
CA ARG A 136 18.60 30.56 -13.20
C ARG A 136 18.91 29.47 -12.16
N ARG A 137 17.89 28.71 -11.73
CA ARG A 137 18.11 27.51 -10.91
C ARG A 137 18.81 26.48 -11.80
N THR A 138 20.10 26.25 -11.57
CA THR A 138 20.87 25.20 -12.24
C THR A 138 20.45 23.85 -11.66
N GLY A 139 19.56 23.14 -12.34
CA GLY A 139 19.20 21.78 -11.94
C GLY A 139 20.39 20.83 -12.10
N ARG A 140 20.44 19.79 -11.26
CA ARG A 140 21.43 18.71 -11.33
C ARG A 140 20.68 17.39 -11.46
N ALA A 141 21.13 16.53 -12.36
CA ALA A 141 20.68 15.15 -12.49
C ALA A 141 21.56 14.24 -11.63
N GLY A 142 20.97 13.19 -11.05
CA GLY A 142 21.68 12.19 -10.25
C GLY A 142 21.81 10.88 -11.01
N ILE A 143 22.98 10.27 -11.00
CA ILE A 143 23.28 9.05 -11.76
C ILE A 143 23.62 7.95 -10.75
N ILE A 144 22.88 6.85 -10.79
CA ILE A 144 23.17 5.64 -10.04
C ILE A 144 23.56 4.51 -10.99
N ILE A 145 24.42 3.62 -10.51
CA ILE A 145 24.86 2.45 -11.25
C ILE A 145 24.36 1.20 -10.53
N VAL A 146 23.75 0.28 -11.27
CA VAL A 146 23.26 -1.00 -10.77
C VAL A 146 24.04 -2.12 -11.44
N GLU A 147 24.64 -3.00 -10.65
CA GLU A 147 25.27 -4.23 -11.11
C GLU A 147 24.29 -5.39 -11.01
N GLY A 148 24.30 -6.29 -11.99
CA GLY A 148 23.49 -7.50 -11.93
C GLY A 148 23.42 -8.25 -13.25
N LYS A 149 22.69 -9.37 -13.23
CA LYS A 149 22.35 -10.12 -14.46
C LYS A 149 21.07 -9.54 -15.07
N PHE A 150 21.23 -8.83 -16.18
CA PHE A 150 20.11 -8.20 -16.89
C PHE A 150 19.57 -9.09 -18.02
N THR A 151 18.30 -9.44 -17.93
CA THR A 151 17.48 -10.07 -18.98
C THR A 151 16.65 -9.03 -19.72
N LEU A 152 15.96 -9.44 -20.79
CA LEU A 152 15.06 -8.56 -21.57
C LEU A 152 13.98 -7.88 -20.69
N GLY A 153 13.50 -8.54 -19.63
CA GLY A 153 12.52 -7.99 -18.68
C GLY A 153 13.11 -7.16 -17.53
N SER A 154 14.44 -6.98 -17.48
CA SER A 154 15.07 -6.31 -16.33
C SER A 154 14.80 -4.81 -16.27
N LEU A 155 14.53 -4.16 -17.42
CA LEU A 155 14.16 -2.75 -17.46
C LEU A 155 12.94 -2.46 -16.58
N ASN A 156 11.87 -3.24 -16.76
CA ASN A 156 10.65 -3.12 -15.97
C ASN A 156 10.91 -3.42 -14.48
N LYS A 157 11.76 -4.41 -14.19
CA LYS A 157 12.15 -4.74 -12.81
C LYS A 157 12.89 -3.59 -12.11
N LEU A 158 13.77 -2.88 -12.82
CA LEU A 158 14.48 -1.73 -12.27
C LEU A 158 13.53 -0.54 -12.09
N THR A 159 12.81 -0.16 -13.14
CA THR A 159 11.98 1.05 -13.12
C THR A 159 10.81 0.96 -12.14
N ALA A 160 10.20 -0.22 -11.97
CA ALA A 160 9.13 -0.45 -11.00
C ALA A 160 9.56 -0.27 -9.53
N ARG A 161 10.86 -0.37 -9.23
CA ARG A 161 11.39 -0.30 -7.86
C ARG A 161 11.92 1.09 -7.47
N ILE A 162 11.86 2.05 -8.39
CA ILE A 162 12.25 3.46 -8.18
C ILE A 162 10.99 4.33 -8.11
N CYS A 163 10.82 5.04 -7.00
CA CYS A 163 9.63 5.83 -6.67
C CYS A 163 9.94 7.29 -6.30
N GLU A 164 11.20 7.67 -6.24
CA GLU A 164 11.69 8.92 -5.63
C GLU A 164 11.63 10.10 -6.60
N GLY A 165 11.37 9.86 -7.89
CA GLY A 165 11.04 10.91 -8.86
C GLY A 165 11.40 10.56 -10.30
N ALA A 166 11.38 11.59 -11.16
CA ALA A 166 11.54 11.40 -12.61
C ALA A 166 12.92 10.86 -13.00
N LEU A 167 12.92 9.87 -13.89
CA LEU A 167 14.10 9.35 -14.56
C LEU A 167 14.27 10.02 -15.92
N TYR A 168 15.49 10.44 -16.22
CA TYR A 168 15.92 10.89 -17.54
C TYR A 168 16.19 9.71 -18.48
N SER A 169 16.90 8.68 -18.00
CA SER A 169 17.19 7.47 -18.78
C SER A 169 17.47 6.27 -17.88
N VAL A 170 17.29 5.08 -18.46
CA VAL A 170 17.78 3.80 -17.93
C VAL A 170 18.45 3.07 -19.07
N GLU A 171 19.77 2.92 -19.00
CA GLU A 171 20.59 2.25 -20.00
C GLU A 171 21.12 0.94 -19.44
N ILE A 172 20.75 -0.18 -20.06
CA ILE A 172 21.20 -1.51 -19.65
C ILE A 172 22.28 -1.99 -20.60
N HIS A 173 23.48 -2.22 -20.07
CA HIS A 173 24.61 -2.77 -20.79
C HIS A 173 24.71 -4.28 -20.54
N HIS A 174 23.97 -5.06 -21.32
CA HIS A 174 23.87 -6.52 -21.16
C HIS A 174 25.24 -7.24 -21.16
N HIS A 175 26.22 -6.75 -21.92
CA HIS A 175 27.54 -7.37 -22.01
C HIS A 175 28.44 -7.10 -20.80
N THR A 176 28.26 -5.98 -20.10
CA THR A 176 29.09 -5.62 -18.94
C THR A 176 28.43 -5.98 -17.61
N GLY A 177 27.12 -6.21 -17.60
CA GLY A 177 26.38 -6.52 -16.37
C GLY A 177 26.08 -5.28 -15.53
N PHE A 178 25.93 -4.12 -16.18
CA PHE A 178 25.62 -2.84 -15.54
C PHE A 178 24.38 -2.18 -16.14
N ALA A 179 23.63 -1.46 -15.31
CA ALA A 179 22.63 -0.50 -15.74
C ALA A 179 22.97 0.89 -15.17
N GLU A 180 22.96 1.91 -16.03
CA GLU A 180 23.03 3.31 -15.63
C GLU A 180 21.63 3.88 -15.56
N ILE A 181 21.27 4.45 -14.40
CA ILE A 181 19.97 5.05 -14.15
C ILE A 181 20.18 6.52 -13.81
N ILE A 182 19.63 7.39 -14.64
CA ILE A 182 19.77 8.83 -14.48
C ILE A 182 18.44 9.39 -13.98
N PHE A 183 18.43 9.95 -12.78
CA PHE A 183 17.35 10.77 -12.26
C PHE A 183 17.47 12.18 -12.82
N GLN A 184 16.35 12.75 -13.23
CA GLN A 184 16.30 14.15 -13.67
C GLN A 184 16.73 15.11 -12.56
N ASN A 185 16.44 14.79 -11.29
CA ASN A 185 16.88 15.57 -10.13
C ASN A 185 17.79 14.73 -9.21
N ALA A 186 18.95 15.29 -8.86
CA ALA A 186 19.91 14.69 -7.94
C ALA A 186 19.34 14.37 -6.56
N MET A 187 18.37 15.17 -6.08
CA MET A 187 17.70 14.91 -4.79
C MET A 187 16.93 13.59 -4.79
N HIS A 188 16.24 13.27 -5.90
CA HIS A 188 15.51 12.00 -6.03
C HIS A 188 16.45 10.79 -6.04
N ALA A 189 17.60 10.92 -6.71
CA ALA A 189 18.63 9.88 -6.67
C ALA A 189 19.17 9.66 -5.25
N LYS A 190 19.40 10.73 -4.48
CA LYS A 190 19.85 10.64 -3.08
C LYS A 190 18.82 10.00 -2.18
N GLU A 191 17.54 10.32 -2.37
CA GLU A 191 16.45 9.67 -1.64
C GLU A 191 16.38 8.17 -1.95
N PHE A 192 16.55 7.79 -3.22
CA PHE A 192 16.59 6.37 -3.61
C PHE A 192 17.77 5.66 -2.95
N LEU A 193 18.96 6.26 -2.96
CA LEU A 193 20.15 5.70 -2.31
C LEU A 193 19.94 5.56 -0.79
N ALA A 194 19.33 6.54 -0.12
CA ALA A 194 19.05 6.43 1.31
C ALA A 194 18.11 5.25 1.61
N LYS A 195 17.03 5.08 0.83
CA LYS A 195 16.09 3.97 0.95
C LYS A 195 16.72 2.62 0.59
N ASP A 196 17.63 2.60 -0.39
CA ASP A 196 18.38 1.41 -0.77
C ASP A 196 19.30 0.93 0.35
N LYS A 197 20.05 1.86 0.96
CA LYS A 197 20.89 1.55 2.11
C LYS A 197 20.08 1.02 3.29
N TYR A 198 18.97 1.69 3.62
CA TYR A 198 18.05 1.23 4.66
C TYR A 198 17.49 -0.18 4.36
N THR A 199 17.17 -0.48 3.10
CA THR A 199 16.71 -1.82 2.70
C THR A 199 17.81 -2.86 2.91
N MET A 200 19.05 -2.57 2.49
CA MET A 200 20.19 -3.48 2.67
C MET A 200 20.46 -3.81 4.13
N GLU A 201 20.40 -2.83 5.02
CA GLU A 201 20.62 -3.01 6.46
C GLU A 201 19.56 -3.92 7.09
N ASN A 202 18.32 -3.88 6.59
CA ASN A 202 17.20 -4.64 7.15
C ASN A 202 16.98 -6.02 6.51
N THR A 203 17.35 -6.22 5.24
CA THR A 203 17.05 -7.46 4.49
C THR A 203 18.28 -8.21 3.97
N GLY A 204 19.46 -7.59 4.01
CA GLY A 204 20.69 -8.12 3.42
C GLY A 204 20.79 -7.94 1.90
N PHE A 205 19.83 -7.27 1.25
CA PHE A 205 19.87 -6.93 -0.18
C PHE A 205 19.24 -5.57 -0.49
N GLY A 206 19.65 -4.93 -1.59
CA GLY A 206 19.16 -3.61 -1.97
C GLY A 206 17.74 -3.62 -2.53
N ARG A 207 17.21 -2.44 -2.88
CA ARG A 207 15.86 -2.22 -3.41
C ARG A 207 15.53 -3.11 -4.60
N PHE A 208 16.51 -3.43 -5.45
CA PHE A 208 16.34 -4.28 -6.63
C PHE A 208 16.28 -5.80 -6.35
N GLY A 209 16.48 -6.20 -5.09
CA GLY A 209 16.44 -7.60 -4.67
C GLY A 209 17.77 -8.32 -4.83
N LYS A 210 17.81 -9.58 -4.38
CA LYS A 210 18.98 -10.45 -4.45
C LYS A 210 19.48 -10.61 -5.90
N GLY A 211 20.80 -10.50 -6.09
CA GLY A 211 21.45 -10.59 -7.41
C GLY A 211 21.61 -9.24 -8.13
N PHE A 212 21.13 -8.15 -7.55
CA PHE A 212 21.42 -6.80 -7.99
C PHE A 212 22.11 -6.01 -6.87
N THR A 213 23.04 -5.13 -7.24
CA THR A 213 23.79 -4.31 -6.30
C THR A 213 23.80 -2.87 -6.79
N VAL A 214 23.27 -1.96 -5.99
CA VAL A 214 23.41 -0.52 -6.25
C VAL A 214 24.81 -0.10 -5.81
N ARG A 215 25.57 0.48 -6.74
CA ARG A 215 26.93 0.96 -6.50
C ARG A 215 26.91 2.36 -5.91
N HIS A 216 26.67 2.45 -4.60
CA HIS A 216 26.67 3.70 -3.82
C HIS A 216 27.97 4.50 -4.01
N ASP A 217 29.09 3.81 -4.15
CA ASP A 217 30.43 4.37 -4.39
C ASP A 217 30.58 5.02 -5.78
N ARG A 218 29.65 4.76 -6.70
CA ARG A 218 29.67 5.27 -8.09
C ARG A 218 28.60 6.31 -8.36
N TYR A 219 27.91 6.80 -7.34
CA TYR A 219 26.95 7.90 -7.50
C TYR A 219 27.64 9.14 -8.08
N LYS A 220 27.00 9.76 -9.09
CA LYS A 220 27.49 10.98 -9.72
C LYS A 220 26.35 11.98 -9.87
N GLU A 221 26.70 13.26 -9.94
CA GLU A 221 25.78 14.31 -10.33
C GLU A 221 26.29 15.03 -11.57
N ARG A 222 25.41 15.29 -12.54
CA ARG A 222 25.72 16.16 -13.69
C ARG A 222 24.83 17.40 -13.67
N GLY A 223 25.39 18.55 -14.02
CA GLY A 223 24.58 19.73 -14.30
C GLY A 223 23.65 19.46 -15.48
N TRP A 224 22.46 20.07 -15.48
CA TRP A 224 21.56 19.95 -16.61
C TRP A 224 22.20 20.52 -17.88
N ASP A 225 22.22 19.70 -18.92
CA ASP A 225 22.41 20.15 -20.29
C ASP A 225 21.09 20.75 -20.84
N ALA A 226 21.13 21.26 -22.06
CA ALA A 226 19.96 21.85 -22.71
C ALA A 226 18.77 20.86 -22.85
N ASP A 227 19.04 19.55 -22.88
CA ASP A 227 17.99 18.54 -23.02
C ASP A 227 17.31 18.24 -21.67
N LEU A 228 18.08 18.14 -20.59
CA LEU A 228 17.56 18.06 -19.22
C LEU A 228 16.78 19.32 -18.83
N GLU A 229 17.26 20.52 -19.18
CA GLU A 229 16.55 21.79 -18.94
C GLU A 229 15.20 21.81 -19.70
N LYS A 230 15.15 21.33 -20.94
CA LYS A 230 13.90 21.24 -21.73
C LYS A 230 12.90 20.24 -21.14
N MET A 231 13.37 19.11 -20.62
CA MET A 231 12.49 18.13 -19.97
C MET A 231 11.91 18.64 -18.64
N ALA A 232 12.52 19.65 -18.01
CA ALA A 232 11.99 20.26 -16.80
C ALA A 232 10.91 21.33 -17.08
N ASN A 233 11.03 22.06 -18.21
CA ASN A 233 10.21 23.24 -18.51
C ASN A 233 9.04 22.99 -19.47
N GLY A 234 8.76 21.73 -19.85
CA GLY A 234 7.65 21.40 -20.72
C GLY A 234 6.61 20.56 -20.01
N ASN A 235 5.34 20.95 -20.12
CA ASN A 235 4.15 20.09 -19.93
C ASN A 235 4.13 18.87 -20.90
N ARG A 236 5.28 18.44 -21.42
CA ARG A 236 5.49 17.17 -22.10
C ARG A 236 5.86 16.13 -21.05
N GLU A 237 4.85 15.79 -20.26
CA GLU A 237 4.44 14.43 -19.99
C GLU A 237 5.56 13.39 -19.79
N ARG A 238 5.64 12.92 -18.53
CA ARG A 238 6.46 11.83 -17.99
C ARG A 238 6.97 10.82 -19.04
N ARG A 239 8.14 11.05 -19.64
CA ARG A 239 8.90 9.98 -20.32
C ARG A 239 9.61 9.07 -19.30
N ARG A 240 8.88 8.57 -18.32
CA ARG A 240 9.24 7.30 -17.68
C ARG A 240 8.93 6.23 -18.74
N LEU A 241 9.61 5.09 -18.70
CA LEU A 241 9.28 3.89 -19.48
C LEU A 241 7.87 3.31 -19.11
N THR A 242 6.94 4.18 -18.72
CA THR A 242 5.52 3.99 -18.38
C THR A 242 4.57 4.21 -19.57
N PHE A 243 5.04 4.40 -20.81
CA PHE A 243 4.14 4.25 -21.97
C PHE A 243 3.44 2.88 -21.98
N SER A 244 4.04 1.91 -21.30
CA SER A 244 3.51 0.57 -21.11
C SER A 244 2.51 0.48 -19.94
N ALA A 245 2.83 1.00 -18.74
CA ALA A 245 2.06 0.79 -17.51
C ALA A 245 1.60 2.12 -16.88
N PRO A 246 0.39 2.64 -17.20
CA PRO A 246 -0.08 3.93 -16.71
C PRO A 246 -0.43 3.92 -15.21
N CYS A 247 -0.79 2.76 -14.66
CA CYS A 247 -1.34 2.65 -13.31
C CYS A 247 -0.34 1.98 -12.37
N CYS A 248 -0.18 2.49 -11.17
CA CYS A 248 0.66 1.91 -10.13
C CYS A 248 -0.17 1.68 -8.87
N SER A 249 -0.05 0.49 -8.28
CA SER A 249 -0.71 0.15 -7.03
C SER A 249 -0.11 0.93 -5.86
N GLN A 250 -0.83 0.98 -4.74
CA GLN A 250 -0.32 1.47 -3.45
C GLN A 250 0.96 0.74 -3.00
N TYR A 251 1.27 -0.44 -3.53
CA TYR A 251 2.49 -1.20 -3.20
C TYR A 251 3.64 -1.00 -4.20
N GLY A 252 3.47 -0.13 -5.20
CA GLY A 252 4.51 0.22 -6.18
C GLY A 252 4.60 -0.73 -7.38
N GLU A 253 3.65 -1.65 -7.55
CA GLU A 253 3.56 -2.50 -8.73
C GLU A 253 2.76 -1.78 -9.82
N CYS A 254 3.25 -1.71 -11.06
CA CYS A 254 2.60 -0.95 -12.12
C CYS A 254 2.16 -1.83 -13.29
N GLY A 255 1.02 -1.46 -13.90
CA GLY A 255 0.43 -2.18 -15.02
C GLY A 255 -0.78 -1.46 -15.65
N LEU A 256 -1.62 -2.26 -16.29
CA LEU A 256 -2.92 -1.88 -16.88
C LEU A 256 -4.07 -2.63 -16.20
N GLY A 257 -5.32 -2.36 -16.60
CA GLY A 257 -6.46 -3.18 -16.20
C GLY A 257 -6.70 -3.17 -14.70
N ALA A 258 -6.51 -4.31 -14.03
CA ALA A 258 -6.74 -4.42 -12.59
C ALA A 258 -5.76 -3.57 -11.77
N TYR A 259 -4.60 -3.18 -12.31
CA TYR A 259 -3.71 -2.19 -11.68
C TYR A 259 -4.31 -0.78 -11.65
N CYS A 260 -5.28 -0.49 -12.52
CA CYS A 260 -5.94 0.80 -12.64
C CYS A 260 -7.24 0.89 -11.83
N LEU A 261 -7.78 -0.25 -11.38
CA LEU A 261 -8.96 -0.33 -10.53
C LEU A 261 -8.58 -0.10 -9.06
N GLY A 262 -9.45 -0.50 -8.13
CA GLY A 262 -9.23 -0.21 -6.72
C GLY A 262 -7.88 -0.69 -6.18
N GLY A 263 -7.18 0.20 -5.48
CA GLY A 263 -5.79 0.05 -5.05
C GLY A 263 -4.78 0.72 -5.98
N CYS A 264 -5.22 1.35 -7.07
CA CYS A 264 -4.40 2.22 -7.91
C CYS A 264 -4.11 3.53 -7.19
N ASP A 265 -2.84 3.79 -6.84
CA ASP A 265 -2.46 5.02 -6.18
C ASP A 265 -2.24 6.13 -7.23
N PRO A 266 -3.09 7.17 -7.29
CA PRO A 266 -2.99 8.22 -8.29
C PRO A 266 -1.71 9.06 -8.15
N LYS A 267 -1.09 9.07 -6.96
CA LYS A 267 0.16 9.82 -6.69
C LYS A 267 1.36 9.13 -7.33
N TYR A 268 1.34 7.80 -7.42
CA TYR A 268 2.41 7.00 -8.05
C TYR A 268 2.11 6.59 -9.49
N SER A 269 0.85 6.70 -9.92
CA SER A 269 0.43 6.46 -11.30
C SER A 269 0.86 7.59 -12.24
N PHE A 270 0.81 7.35 -13.55
CA PHE A 270 1.29 8.27 -14.59
C PHE A 270 0.55 9.63 -14.61
N SER A 271 -0.72 9.63 -14.26
CA SER A 271 -1.52 10.83 -14.02
C SER A 271 -2.57 10.51 -12.95
N LEU A 272 -3.23 11.54 -12.42
CA LEU A 272 -4.37 11.33 -11.51
C LEU A 272 -5.48 10.55 -12.22
N GLU A 273 -5.66 10.79 -13.52
CA GLU A 273 -6.63 10.13 -14.38
C GLU A 273 -6.20 8.74 -14.84
N SER A 274 -4.98 8.29 -14.55
CA SER A 274 -4.56 6.93 -14.92
C SER A 274 -5.35 5.88 -14.14
N CYS A 275 -5.63 6.16 -12.87
CA CYS A 275 -6.53 5.35 -12.07
C CYS A 275 -7.99 5.55 -12.52
N VAL A 276 -8.74 4.46 -12.51
CA VAL A 276 -10.17 4.48 -12.78
C VAL A 276 -10.89 5.17 -11.62
N PRO A 277 -11.86 6.06 -11.88
CA PRO A 277 -12.70 6.65 -10.84
C PRO A 277 -13.28 5.59 -9.90
N ALA A 278 -13.24 5.85 -8.60
CA ALA A 278 -13.67 4.90 -7.58
C ALA A 278 -15.20 4.96 -7.39
N PRO A 279 -15.95 3.85 -7.43
CA PRO A 279 -17.40 3.86 -7.25
C PRO A 279 -17.81 4.45 -5.89
N ILE A 280 -18.81 5.34 -5.89
CA ILE A 280 -19.32 6.01 -4.67
C ILE A 280 -19.84 5.01 -3.64
N CYS A 281 -19.90 5.40 -2.36
CA CYS A 281 -20.46 4.57 -1.30
C CYS A 281 -21.93 4.22 -1.56
N LYS A 282 -22.32 2.99 -1.20
CA LYS A 282 -23.72 2.54 -1.18
C LYS A 282 -23.98 1.73 0.08
N SER A 283 -24.93 2.18 0.89
CA SER A 283 -25.30 1.50 2.14
C SER A 283 -25.87 0.12 1.83
N MET A 284 -25.31 -0.92 2.43
CA MET A 284 -25.63 -2.31 2.12
C MET A 284 -25.39 -3.23 3.32
N GLU A 285 -26.13 -4.33 3.33
CA GLU A 285 -25.95 -5.45 4.25
C GLU A 285 -25.52 -6.67 3.43
N TYR A 286 -24.38 -7.25 3.79
CA TYR A 286 -23.84 -8.44 3.14
C TYR A 286 -23.98 -9.65 4.04
N LYS A 287 -24.60 -10.70 3.49
CA LYS A 287 -24.56 -12.06 4.01
C LYS A 287 -23.83 -12.94 3.01
N PHE A 288 -23.22 -14.02 3.50
CA PHE A 288 -22.32 -14.86 2.72
C PHE A 288 -22.83 -16.30 2.58
N GLU A 289 -24.13 -16.45 2.33
CA GLU A 289 -24.76 -17.74 2.00
C GLU A 289 -24.12 -18.38 0.76
N ASN A 290 -23.66 -17.54 -0.18
CA ASN A 290 -22.90 -17.93 -1.36
C ASN A 290 -21.87 -16.83 -1.71
N LEU A 291 -21.12 -17.03 -2.80
CA LEU A 291 -20.11 -16.09 -3.28
C LEU A 291 -20.59 -15.26 -4.49
N ASP A 292 -21.90 -15.14 -4.73
CA ASP A 292 -22.43 -14.46 -5.93
C ASP A 292 -22.06 -12.97 -5.98
N SER A 293 -21.92 -12.34 -4.81
CA SER A 293 -21.47 -10.94 -4.71
C SER A 293 -19.94 -10.79 -4.75
N VAL A 294 -19.17 -11.89 -4.81
CA VAL A 294 -17.71 -11.89 -4.74
C VAL A 294 -17.12 -12.20 -6.12
N VAL A 295 -16.46 -11.21 -6.73
CA VAL A 295 -15.81 -11.38 -8.03
C VAL A 295 -14.29 -11.46 -7.84
N PRO A 296 -13.61 -12.50 -8.36
CA PRO A 296 -12.16 -12.55 -8.34
C PRO A 296 -11.55 -11.33 -9.05
N ARG A 297 -10.45 -10.80 -8.50
CA ARG A 297 -9.70 -9.67 -9.11
C ARG A 297 -9.29 -9.93 -10.56
N THR A 298 -9.11 -11.20 -10.93
CA THR A 298 -8.80 -11.64 -12.31
C THR A 298 -9.97 -11.50 -13.28
N LYS A 299 -11.17 -11.13 -12.81
CA LYS A 299 -12.40 -10.98 -13.62
C LYS A 299 -13.09 -9.63 -13.40
N TYR A 300 -12.76 -8.91 -12.35
CA TYR A 300 -13.41 -7.64 -12.01
C TYR A 300 -12.92 -6.50 -12.90
N LEU A 301 -13.85 -5.84 -13.60
CA LEU A 301 -13.58 -4.72 -14.52
C LEU A 301 -14.02 -3.35 -13.99
N GLY A 302 -14.44 -3.24 -12.72
CA GLY A 302 -14.86 -1.96 -12.11
C GLY A 302 -16.37 -1.73 -11.99
N ASP A 303 -17.18 -2.74 -12.34
CA ASP A 303 -18.64 -2.72 -12.22
C ASP A 303 -19.08 -3.11 -10.80
N ALA A 304 -19.21 -2.12 -9.92
CA ALA A 304 -19.61 -2.32 -8.52
C ALA A 304 -21.10 -2.68 -8.35
N ASP A 305 -21.95 -2.45 -9.35
CA ASP A 305 -23.34 -2.91 -9.30
C ASP A 305 -23.46 -4.43 -9.49
N LYS A 306 -22.44 -5.07 -10.07
CA LYS A 306 -22.36 -6.53 -10.27
C LYS A 306 -21.47 -7.24 -9.25
N ALA A 307 -20.79 -6.52 -8.38
CA ALA A 307 -19.88 -7.10 -7.39
C ALA A 307 -20.00 -6.33 -6.08
N GLY A 308 -20.32 -7.01 -4.98
CA GLY A 308 -20.15 -6.44 -3.65
C GLY A 308 -18.67 -6.38 -3.25
N TRP A 309 -17.92 -7.42 -3.61
CA TRP A 309 -16.55 -7.63 -3.17
C TRP A 309 -15.66 -8.10 -4.32
N VAL A 310 -14.39 -7.66 -4.27
CA VAL A 310 -13.32 -8.10 -5.16
C VAL A 310 -12.35 -8.96 -4.37
N SER A 311 -12.14 -10.21 -4.79
CA SER A 311 -11.31 -11.17 -4.04
C SER A 311 -9.92 -11.40 -4.65
N SER A 312 -8.94 -11.61 -3.78
CA SER A 312 -7.67 -12.25 -4.04
C SER A 312 -7.51 -13.41 -3.06
N GLY A 313 -6.86 -14.50 -3.48
CA GLY A 313 -6.90 -15.76 -2.72
C GLY A 313 -8.17 -16.56 -2.99
N LYS A 314 -8.55 -17.42 -2.05
CA LYS A 314 -9.64 -18.39 -2.24
C LYS A 314 -10.65 -18.30 -1.10
N PRO A 315 -11.62 -17.36 -1.17
CA PRO A 315 -12.75 -17.40 -0.26
C PRO A 315 -13.60 -18.67 -0.50
N LEU A 316 -14.21 -19.19 0.55
CA LEU A 316 -15.24 -20.23 0.50
C LEU A 316 -16.47 -19.75 1.27
N THR A 317 -17.55 -20.54 1.28
CA THR A 317 -18.67 -20.34 2.20
C THR A 317 -18.98 -21.63 2.96
N THR A 318 -19.47 -21.49 4.19
CA THR A 318 -19.97 -22.61 5.00
C THR A 318 -21.05 -22.14 5.94
N ASN A 319 -22.22 -22.80 5.94
CA ASN A 319 -23.32 -22.50 6.87
C ASN A 319 -23.72 -21.02 6.97
N GLY A 320 -23.68 -20.27 5.85
CA GLY A 320 -24.01 -18.84 5.81
C GLY A 320 -22.82 -17.89 6.02
N ASP A 321 -21.67 -18.41 6.43
CA ASP A 321 -20.46 -17.61 6.65
C ASP A 321 -19.54 -17.63 5.42
N LEU A 322 -18.87 -16.50 5.21
CA LEU A 322 -17.67 -16.41 4.39
C LEU A 322 -16.48 -17.02 5.16
N VAL A 323 -15.78 -17.93 4.51
CA VAL A 323 -14.53 -18.51 4.99
C VAL A 323 -13.37 -17.84 4.27
N MET A 324 -12.61 -17.02 5.00
CA MET A 324 -11.33 -16.50 4.52
C MET A 324 -10.30 -17.59 4.70
N THR A 325 -9.59 -18.00 3.64
CA THR A 325 -8.62 -19.11 3.74
C THR A 325 -7.18 -18.64 3.62
N MET A 326 -6.27 -19.35 4.28
CA MET A 326 -4.83 -19.17 4.16
C MET A 326 -4.12 -20.52 4.19
N ALA A 327 -3.80 -21.04 3.01
CA ALA A 327 -3.06 -22.29 2.82
C ALA A 327 -1.54 -22.07 2.81
N PRO A 328 -0.72 -23.13 3.01
CA PRO A 328 0.74 -23.04 2.86
C PRO A 328 1.15 -22.40 1.52
N ASP A 329 2.27 -21.68 1.54
CA ASP A 329 2.84 -20.97 0.38
C ASP A 329 1.95 -19.91 -0.29
N THR A 330 0.80 -19.56 0.31
CA THR A 330 -0.08 -18.47 -0.15
C THR A 330 0.16 -17.16 0.60
N VAL A 331 -0.42 -16.07 0.11
CA VAL A 331 -0.53 -14.79 0.84
C VAL A 331 -1.87 -14.67 1.57
N GLY A 332 -2.63 -15.76 1.64
CA GLY A 332 -3.96 -15.79 2.22
C GLY A 332 -5.05 -15.22 1.32
N THR A 333 -6.12 -14.73 1.94
CA THR A 333 -7.31 -14.20 1.25
C THR A 333 -7.50 -12.73 1.60
N LEU A 334 -7.84 -11.93 0.59
CA LEU A 334 -8.20 -10.52 0.70
C LEU A 334 -9.52 -10.30 -0.06
N LEU A 335 -10.52 -9.76 0.62
CA LEU A 335 -11.73 -9.22 0.01
C LEU A 335 -11.69 -7.71 0.17
N SER A 336 -11.97 -6.97 -0.91
CA SER A 336 -12.12 -5.52 -0.87
C SER A 336 -13.51 -5.14 -1.37
N SER A 337 -14.20 -4.23 -0.69
CA SER A 337 -15.48 -3.72 -1.17
C SER A 337 -15.31 -3.08 -2.55
N ALA A 338 -16.28 -3.30 -3.44
CA ALA A 338 -16.26 -2.70 -4.78
C ALA A 338 -16.60 -1.20 -4.73
N HIS A 339 -17.54 -0.83 -3.85
CA HIS A 339 -17.84 0.55 -3.51
C HIS A 339 -16.88 1.08 -2.44
N TYR A 340 -16.46 2.34 -2.59
CA TYR A 340 -15.61 3.04 -1.63
C TYR A 340 -16.48 3.74 -0.59
N VAL A 341 -16.08 3.70 0.67
CA VAL A 341 -16.69 4.46 1.76
C VAL A 341 -15.89 5.74 1.96
N TRP A 342 -16.57 6.88 1.97
CA TRP A 342 -15.98 8.17 2.34
C TRP A 342 -16.77 8.75 3.51
N TYR A 343 -16.40 8.29 4.70
CA TYR A 343 -17.18 8.38 5.94
C TYR A 343 -18.42 7.49 5.95
N GLY A 344 -18.71 6.97 7.13
CA GLY A 344 -19.76 5.98 7.34
C GLY A 344 -19.49 5.13 8.57
N LYS A 345 -20.46 4.28 8.89
CA LYS A 345 -20.33 3.26 9.90
C LYS A 345 -20.32 1.89 9.24
N VAL A 346 -19.28 1.12 9.50
CA VAL A 346 -19.18 -0.26 9.03
C VAL A 346 -19.10 -1.19 10.22
N SER A 347 -19.79 -2.32 10.15
CA SER A 347 -19.66 -3.36 11.16
C SER A 347 -19.50 -4.72 10.50
N ALA A 348 -18.61 -5.55 11.04
CA ALA A 348 -18.45 -6.93 10.63
C ALA A 348 -18.64 -7.85 11.84
N THR A 349 -19.50 -8.86 11.68
CA THR A 349 -19.65 -9.93 12.68
C THR A 349 -18.81 -11.11 12.24
N LEU A 350 -17.74 -11.41 12.99
CA LEU A 350 -16.73 -12.38 12.57
C LEU A 350 -16.11 -13.17 13.74
N LYS A 351 -15.50 -14.31 13.38
CA LYS A 351 -14.53 -15.06 14.19
C LYS A 351 -13.16 -14.93 13.54
N THR A 352 -12.16 -14.62 14.34
CA THR A 352 -10.77 -14.50 13.87
C THR A 352 -10.19 -15.89 13.61
N SER A 353 -9.02 -15.94 12.96
CA SER A 353 -8.19 -17.14 12.96
C SER A 353 -7.40 -17.28 14.26
N ARG A 354 -6.59 -18.34 14.36
CA ARG A 354 -5.70 -18.61 15.49
C ARG A 354 -4.30 -19.07 15.04
N GLY A 355 -3.34 -19.00 15.96
CA GLY A 355 -1.96 -19.42 15.74
C GLY A 355 -0.99 -18.25 15.55
N ALA A 356 0.28 -18.49 15.90
CA ALA A 356 1.36 -17.52 15.68
C ALA A 356 1.52 -17.21 14.18
N GLY A 357 1.83 -15.96 13.88
CA GLY A 357 2.05 -15.50 12.51
C GLY A 357 0.79 -15.32 11.67
N VAL A 358 -0.39 -15.74 12.15
CA VAL A 358 -1.66 -15.68 11.42
C VAL A 358 -2.41 -14.42 11.80
N ILE A 359 -2.68 -13.53 10.83
CA ILE A 359 -3.33 -12.25 11.09
C ILE A 359 -4.69 -12.21 10.40
N THR A 360 -5.75 -11.95 11.17
CA THR A 360 -7.06 -11.54 10.62
C THR A 360 -7.14 -10.02 10.64
N ALA A 361 -7.69 -9.42 9.59
CA ALA A 361 -7.80 -7.97 9.45
C ALA A 361 -9.18 -7.55 8.94
N PHE A 362 -9.71 -6.48 9.51
CA PHE A 362 -10.93 -5.77 9.10
C PHE A 362 -10.60 -4.28 9.10
N ILE A 363 -10.36 -3.72 7.91
CA ILE A 363 -9.72 -2.40 7.79
C ILE A 363 -10.42 -1.54 6.74
N PHE A 364 -10.23 -0.22 6.85
CA PHE A 364 -10.33 0.67 5.69
C PHE A 364 -8.95 0.86 5.07
N MET A 365 -8.86 0.81 3.75
CA MET A 365 -7.64 1.14 3.02
C MET A 365 -7.95 1.98 1.79
N SER A 366 -7.39 3.20 1.75
CA SER A 366 -7.53 4.13 0.64
C SER A 366 -6.44 3.94 -0.41
N ASP A 367 -6.71 4.41 -1.61
CA ASP A 367 -5.75 4.36 -2.72
C ASP A 367 -4.52 5.24 -2.49
N VAL A 368 -4.63 6.24 -1.61
CA VAL A 368 -3.52 7.09 -1.19
C VAL A 368 -2.95 6.68 0.17
N LYS A 369 -3.36 5.50 0.69
CA LYS A 369 -2.89 4.85 1.93
C LYS A 369 -3.33 5.51 3.23
N ASP A 370 -4.50 6.13 3.25
CA ASP A 370 -5.18 6.29 4.53
C ASP A 370 -5.71 4.92 4.98
N GLU A 371 -5.55 4.62 6.26
CA GLU A 371 -5.83 3.30 6.82
C GLU A 371 -6.45 3.41 8.21
N ILE A 372 -7.42 2.56 8.51
CA ILE A 372 -8.09 2.44 9.83
C ILE A 372 -8.28 0.96 10.14
N ASP A 373 -7.74 0.50 11.26
CA ASP A 373 -7.53 -0.93 11.48
C ASP A 373 -8.36 -1.50 12.62
N PHE A 374 -8.91 -2.68 12.38
CA PHE A 374 -8.92 -3.78 13.32
C PHE A 374 -8.00 -4.89 12.81
N GLU A 375 -7.00 -5.27 13.61
CA GLU A 375 -6.14 -6.42 13.36
C GLU A 375 -6.13 -7.37 14.56
N PHE A 376 -6.08 -8.66 14.27
CA PHE A 376 -6.13 -9.73 15.26
C PHE A 376 -4.96 -10.66 15.04
N VAL A 377 -4.03 -10.67 16.00
CA VAL A 377 -2.90 -11.59 16.02
C VAL A 377 -3.39 -12.94 16.54
N GLY A 378 -3.35 -13.99 15.72
CA GLY A 378 -3.89 -15.31 16.09
C GLY A 378 -3.24 -15.97 17.32
N ALA A 379 -2.10 -15.47 17.78
CA ALA A 379 -1.47 -15.87 19.04
C ALA A 379 -2.17 -15.29 20.30
N ASP A 380 -3.01 -14.27 20.15
CA ASP A 380 -3.79 -13.64 21.22
C ASP A 380 -5.27 -13.55 20.81
N LEU A 381 -6.10 -14.37 21.45
CA LEU A 381 -7.52 -14.53 21.13
C LEU A 381 -8.45 -13.68 22.02
N HIS A 382 -7.90 -12.73 22.77
CA HIS A 382 -8.66 -11.84 23.67
C HIS A 382 -8.37 -10.36 23.44
N THR A 383 -7.69 -10.03 22.34
CA THR A 383 -7.30 -8.67 22.00
C THR A 383 -7.61 -8.37 20.55
N ALA A 384 -8.29 -7.23 20.33
CA ALA A 384 -8.35 -6.57 19.04
C ALA A 384 -7.35 -5.43 19.01
N GLN A 385 -6.45 -5.39 18.02
CA GLN A 385 -5.53 -4.27 17.84
C GLN A 385 -6.16 -3.25 16.91
N THR A 386 -6.09 -1.98 17.29
CA THR A 386 -6.60 -0.87 16.49
C THR A 386 -5.48 0.08 16.14
N ASN A 387 -5.47 0.56 14.92
CA ASN A 387 -4.47 1.51 14.44
C ASN A 387 -5.05 2.39 13.35
N TYR A 388 -4.27 3.38 12.92
CA TYR A 388 -4.58 4.21 11.76
C TYR A 388 -3.30 4.78 11.17
N TYR A 389 -3.32 5.00 9.86
CA TYR A 389 -2.23 5.66 9.14
C TYR A 389 -2.79 6.74 8.22
N PHE A 390 -2.05 7.84 8.11
CA PHE A 390 -2.33 8.91 7.17
C PHE A 390 -1.37 8.80 5.99
N GLN A 391 -1.91 8.60 4.80
CA GLN A 391 -1.18 8.47 3.54
C GLN A 391 0.08 7.58 3.58
N GLY A 392 0.01 6.47 4.33
CA GLY A 392 1.09 5.49 4.46
C GLY A 392 2.29 5.96 5.29
N ILE A 393 2.14 7.07 6.03
CA ILE A 393 3.11 7.47 7.05
C ILE A 393 2.95 6.52 8.23
N THR A 394 3.94 5.66 8.41
CA THR A 394 3.99 4.69 9.49
C THR A 394 4.32 5.39 10.81
N ASP A 395 3.34 5.45 11.72
CA ASP A 395 3.54 5.86 13.11
C ASP A 395 3.18 4.68 14.03
N TYR A 396 4.21 4.07 14.62
CA TYR A 396 4.07 2.91 15.49
C TYR A 396 3.51 3.23 16.88
N THR A 397 3.26 4.51 17.19
CA THR A 397 2.72 4.95 18.49
C THR A 397 1.18 5.04 18.52
N ASN A 398 0.53 4.96 17.35
CA ASN A 398 -0.92 5.05 17.21
C ASN A 398 -1.67 3.76 17.57
N GLY A 399 -0.99 2.61 17.60
CA GLY A 399 -1.58 1.32 17.93
C GLY A 399 -2.15 1.27 19.36
N LYS A 400 -3.36 0.70 19.53
CA LYS A 400 -3.94 0.40 20.85
C LYS A 400 -4.65 -0.94 20.85
N ASN A 401 -4.49 -1.67 21.95
CA ASN A 401 -5.18 -2.92 22.21
C ASN A 401 -6.53 -2.67 22.89
N LEU A 402 -7.57 -3.34 22.41
CA LEU A 402 -8.90 -3.37 22.99
C LEU A 402 -9.18 -4.80 23.46
N SER A 403 -9.63 -4.96 24.70
CA SER A 403 -9.98 -6.27 25.24
C SER A 403 -11.27 -6.80 24.61
N VAL A 404 -11.30 -8.10 24.33
CA VAL A 404 -12.48 -8.84 23.89
C VAL A 404 -12.91 -9.79 25.01
N ASP A 405 -14.20 -9.77 25.35
CA ASP A 405 -14.72 -10.45 26.55
C ASP A 405 -14.64 -12.00 26.46
N SER A 406 -14.61 -12.56 25.24
CA SER A 406 -14.52 -14.00 24.99
C SER A 406 -13.47 -14.33 23.92
N ASN A 407 -13.35 -15.62 23.56
CA ASN A 407 -12.32 -16.09 22.64
C ASN A 407 -12.74 -15.77 21.19
N THR A 408 -11.97 -14.92 20.52
CA THR A 408 -12.28 -14.42 19.18
C THR A 408 -12.28 -15.48 18.09
N PHE A 409 -11.67 -16.65 18.33
CA PHE A 409 -11.68 -17.77 17.40
C PHE A 409 -12.95 -18.63 17.53
N THR A 410 -13.49 -18.80 18.74
CA THR A 410 -14.68 -19.65 18.97
C THR A 410 -15.99 -18.89 18.91
N ASP A 411 -16.00 -17.62 19.29
CA ASP A 411 -17.19 -16.81 19.50
C ASP A 411 -17.28 -15.67 18.49
N TYR A 412 -18.49 -15.38 17.99
CA TYR A 412 -18.70 -14.23 17.13
C TYR A 412 -18.67 -12.95 17.95
N HIS A 413 -18.02 -11.93 17.39
CA HIS A 413 -18.06 -10.57 17.88
C HIS A 413 -18.40 -9.63 16.73
N THR A 414 -19.10 -8.54 17.04
CA THR A 414 -19.36 -7.47 16.06
C THR A 414 -18.36 -6.35 16.28
N TYR A 415 -17.49 -6.13 15.29
CA TYR A 415 -16.51 -5.05 15.28
C TYR A 415 -17.04 -3.92 14.42
N SER A 416 -17.14 -2.71 14.97
CA SER A 416 -17.64 -1.54 14.25
C SER A 416 -16.60 -0.44 14.20
N ILE A 417 -16.45 0.16 13.03
CA ILE A 417 -15.73 1.42 12.80
C ILE A 417 -16.77 2.46 12.41
N ASP A 418 -16.98 3.45 13.25
CA ASP A 418 -17.78 4.64 12.96
C ASP A 418 -16.82 5.79 12.61
N TRP A 419 -16.70 6.08 11.32
CA TRP A 419 -15.75 7.03 10.77
C TRP A 419 -16.46 8.27 10.24
N LYS A 420 -16.16 9.41 10.86
CA LYS A 420 -16.68 10.75 10.54
C LYS A 420 -15.53 11.69 10.13
N PRO A 421 -15.83 12.87 9.56
CA PRO A 421 -14.80 13.85 9.20
C PRO A 421 -13.91 14.32 10.36
N ASP A 422 -14.40 14.24 11.60
CA ASP A 422 -13.72 14.75 12.79
C ASP A 422 -13.36 13.67 13.84
N SER A 423 -13.81 12.43 13.64
CA SER A 423 -13.63 11.36 14.61
C SER A 423 -13.74 9.95 14.03
N VAL A 424 -12.97 9.01 14.58
CA VAL A 424 -13.13 7.56 14.36
C VAL A 424 -13.45 6.92 15.70
N THR A 425 -14.49 6.11 15.76
CA THR A 425 -14.81 5.30 16.95
C THR A 425 -14.79 3.82 16.62
N TRP A 426 -13.98 3.06 17.36
CA TRP A 426 -13.93 1.60 17.33
C TRP A 426 -14.81 1.05 18.44
N SER A 427 -15.71 0.14 18.08
CA SER A 427 -16.60 -0.54 19.01
C SER A 427 -16.51 -2.05 18.86
N ILE A 428 -16.72 -2.77 19.97
CA ILE A 428 -16.83 -4.23 20.00
C ILE A 428 -18.14 -4.56 20.72
N ASP A 429 -18.99 -5.37 20.08
CA ASP A 429 -20.31 -5.76 20.58
C ASP A 429 -21.17 -4.57 21.04
N GLY A 430 -21.15 -3.51 20.23
CA GLY A 430 -21.87 -2.26 20.47
C GLY A 430 -21.27 -1.36 21.55
N LYS A 431 -20.17 -1.75 22.21
CA LYS A 431 -19.48 -0.94 23.22
C LYS A 431 -18.38 -0.10 22.54
N PRO A 432 -18.44 1.24 22.58
CA PRO A 432 -17.34 2.08 22.08
C PRO A 432 -16.14 1.97 23.03
N LEU A 433 -14.99 1.51 22.52
CA LEU A 433 -13.79 1.26 23.32
C LEU A 433 -12.63 2.20 23.00
N ARG A 434 -12.64 2.82 21.81
CA ARG A 434 -11.65 3.82 21.41
C ARG A 434 -12.31 4.87 20.54
N THR A 435 -12.03 6.14 20.82
CA THR A 435 -12.35 7.27 19.95
C THR A 435 -11.08 8.06 19.66
N LEU A 436 -10.79 8.28 18.38
CA LEU A 436 -9.78 9.19 17.86
C LEU A 436 -10.49 10.48 17.43
N LEU A 437 -9.96 11.64 17.82
CA LEU A 437 -10.44 12.93 17.33
C LEU A 437 -9.42 13.51 16.34
N LYS A 438 -9.87 13.95 15.16
CA LYS A 438 -9.00 14.56 14.13
C LYS A 438 -8.13 15.67 14.71
N LYS A 439 -8.68 16.52 15.57
CA LYS A 439 -7.93 17.61 16.22
C LYS A 439 -6.70 17.15 17.02
N ASP A 440 -6.67 15.90 17.48
CA ASP A 440 -5.59 15.35 18.30
C ASP A 440 -4.49 14.70 17.41
N THR A 441 -4.69 14.68 16.09
CA THR A 441 -3.74 14.12 15.10
C THR A 441 -2.86 15.18 14.42
N PHE A 442 -2.83 16.40 14.97
CA PHE A 442 -2.07 17.49 14.37
C PHE A 442 -0.56 17.26 14.49
N ASP A 443 0.10 17.06 13.36
CA ASP A 443 1.56 16.98 13.26
C ASP A 443 2.16 18.38 13.06
N LYS A 444 3.09 18.74 13.94
CA LYS A 444 3.78 20.05 13.88
C LYS A 444 4.89 20.10 12.85
N GLY A 445 5.36 18.95 12.37
CA GLY A 445 6.44 18.84 11.39
C GLY A 445 6.01 19.30 10.00
N ASP A 446 4.81 18.92 9.56
CA ASP A 446 4.25 19.33 8.27
C ASP A 446 3.00 20.23 8.37
N ASN A 447 2.55 20.55 9.58
CA ASN A 447 1.39 21.40 9.86
C ASN A 447 0.10 20.83 9.25
N LYS A 448 -0.08 19.50 9.32
CA LYS A 448 -1.26 18.78 8.86
C LYS A 448 -1.86 17.92 9.96
N TYR A 449 -3.12 17.57 9.80
CA TYR A 449 -3.75 16.52 10.59
C TYR A 449 -3.45 15.17 9.92
N HIS A 450 -2.71 14.30 10.61
CA HIS A 450 -2.45 12.93 10.17
C HIS A 450 -3.66 12.07 10.52
N TYR A 451 -4.78 12.35 9.85
CA TYR A 451 -6.07 11.70 10.04
C TYR A 451 -6.57 11.08 8.73
N PRO A 452 -7.04 9.82 8.74
CA PRO A 452 -7.66 9.18 7.58
C PRO A 452 -8.86 9.98 7.06
N GLN A 453 -8.81 10.42 5.81
CA GLN A 453 -9.74 11.42 5.26
C GLN A 453 -10.13 11.19 3.79
N SER A 454 -9.66 10.11 3.18
CA SER A 454 -9.81 9.84 1.75
C SER A 454 -10.68 8.61 1.48
N PRO A 455 -11.50 8.59 0.40
CA PRO A 455 -12.35 7.46 0.07
C PRO A 455 -11.59 6.14 0.13
N SER A 456 -12.14 5.18 0.87
CA SER A 456 -11.44 3.94 1.24
C SER A 456 -12.27 2.72 0.93
N ARG A 457 -11.60 1.62 0.56
CA ARG A 457 -12.26 0.31 0.47
C ARG A 457 -12.29 -0.31 1.84
N LEU A 458 -13.41 -0.93 2.18
CA LEU A 458 -13.46 -1.86 3.29
C LEU A 458 -12.74 -3.14 2.88
N GLN A 459 -11.84 -3.64 3.70
CA GLN A 459 -11.08 -4.85 3.41
C GLN A 459 -11.20 -5.87 4.55
N LEU A 460 -11.45 -7.11 4.17
CA LEU A 460 -11.37 -8.28 5.02
C LEU A 460 -10.16 -9.08 4.56
N SER A 461 -9.25 -9.45 5.47
CA SER A 461 -8.11 -10.27 5.11
C SER A 461 -7.75 -11.30 6.16
N LEU A 462 -7.22 -12.43 5.69
CA LEU A 462 -6.47 -13.39 6.48
C LEU A 462 -5.11 -13.55 5.80
N TRP A 463 -4.02 -13.18 6.47
CA TRP A 463 -2.71 -13.10 5.86
C TRP A 463 -1.56 -13.55 6.79
N PRO A 464 -0.42 -14.00 6.24
CA PRO A 464 0.69 -14.53 7.03
C PRO A 464 1.67 -13.42 7.46
N GLY A 465 1.43 -12.78 8.60
CA GLY A 465 2.37 -11.82 9.21
C GLY A 465 3.69 -12.46 9.63
N GLY A 466 3.64 -13.72 10.05
CA GLY A 466 4.79 -14.56 10.36
C GLY A 466 5.36 -15.31 9.15
N LYS A 467 5.37 -14.71 7.95
CA LYS A 467 5.92 -15.34 6.75
C LYS A 467 7.45 -15.27 6.75
N GLU A 468 8.10 -16.36 6.39
CA GLU A 468 9.56 -16.36 6.18
C GLU A 468 10.00 -15.28 5.18
N GLY A 469 10.99 -14.48 5.57
CA GLY A 469 11.49 -13.36 4.77
C GLY A 469 10.69 -12.06 4.90
N ALA A 470 9.62 -12.02 5.69
CA ALA A 470 9.00 -10.77 6.12
C ALA A 470 9.95 -9.98 7.05
N PRO A 471 9.74 -8.66 7.23
CA PRO A 471 10.51 -7.87 8.18
C PRO A 471 10.44 -8.45 9.61
N GLU A 472 11.56 -8.52 10.30
CA GLU A 472 11.67 -9.13 11.63
C GLU A 472 10.68 -8.54 12.64
N GLY A 473 10.51 -7.21 12.63
CA GLY A 473 9.53 -6.55 13.51
C GLY A 473 8.08 -6.98 13.25
N THR A 474 7.72 -7.28 12.00
CA THR A 474 6.39 -7.80 11.64
C THR A 474 6.21 -9.23 12.13
N ILE A 475 7.23 -10.08 12.00
CA ILE A 475 7.20 -11.46 12.50
C ILE A 475 7.03 -11.47 14.02
N GLN A 476 7.78 -10.62 14.74
CA GLN A 476 7.70 -10.49 16.18
C GLN A 476 6.32 -9.99 16.64
N TRP A 477 5.80 -8.96 15.98
CA TRP A 477 4.45 -8.44 16.24
C TRP A 477 3.37 -9.50 16.01
N ALA A 478 3.52 -10.33 14.97
CA ALA A 478 2.59 -11.41 14.67
C ALA A 478 2.70 -12.62 15.63
N GLY A 479 3.54 -12.55 16.67
CA GLY A 479 3.74 -13.62 17.64
C GLY A 479 4.68 -14.74 17.17
N GLY A 480 5.39 -14.55 16.06
CA GLY A 480 6.34 -15.52 15.50
C GLY A 480 5.98 -15.99 14.09
N LEU A 481 6.67 -17.03 13.63
CA LEU A 481 6.43 -17.64 12.32
C LEU A 481 5.12 -18.45 12.32
N VAL A 482 4.49 -18.53 11.14
CA VAL A 482 3.32 -19.39 10.94
C VAL A 482 3.72 -20.86 11.11
N ASP A 483 3.00 -21.59 11.98
CA ASP A 483 3.13 -23.04 12.09
C ASP A 483 2.31 -23.73 11.00
N TRP A 484 2.97 -24.13 9.91
CA TRP A 484 2.31 -24.88 8.82
C TRP A 484 2.01 -26.35 9.17
N ASN A 485 2.38 -26.83 10.37
CA ASN A 485 2.01 -28.13 10.90
C ASN A 485 0.87 -28.04 11.95
N HIS A 486 0.22 -26.87 12.07
CA HIS A 486 -0.89 -26.65 12.98
C HIS A 486 -2.09 -27.56 12.68
N GLU A 487 -2.94 -27.79 13.67
CA GLU A 487 -4.08 -28.70 13.56
C GLU A 487 -5.09 -28.28 12.49
N ASP A 488 -5.29 -26.97 12.26
CA ASP A 488 -6.14 -26.47 11.18
C ASP A 488 -5.58 -26.84 9.80
N ILE A 489 -4.27 -26.73 9.61
CA ILE A 489 -3.62 -27.16 8.37
C ILE A 489 -3.80 -28.66 8.18
N LYS A 490 -3.56 -29.46 9.24
CA LYS A 490 -3.74 -30.92 9.18
C LYS A 490 -5.18 -31.34 8.86
N LYS A 491 -6.16 -30.61 9.39
CA LYS A 491 -7.59 -30.95 9.27
C LYS A 491 -8.24 -30.41 8.00
N HIS A 492 -7.87 -29.19 7.59
CA HIS A 492 -8.54 -28.46 6.51
C HIS A 492 -7.63 -28.14 5.32
N GLY A 493 -6.31 -28.19 5.50
CA GLY A 493 -5.32 -27.76 4.51
C GLY A 493 -5.05 -26.25 4.52
N TYR A 494 -5.71 -25.48 5.38
CA TYR A 494 -5.58 -24.03 5.49
C TYR A 494 -5.98 -23.53 6.89
N TYR A 495 -5.41 -22.41 7.30
CA TYR A 495 -5.98 -21.57 8.35
C TYR A 495 -7.21 -20.85 7.82
N TYR A 496 -8.13 -20.50 8.71
CA TYR A 496 -9.35 -19.79 8.33
C TYR A 496 -9.80 -18.76 9.36
N SER A 497 -10.56 -17.76 8.90
CA SER A 497 -11.42 -16.91 9.71
C SER A 497 -12.82 -16.93 9.11
N LEU A 498 -13.85 -16.64 9.91
CA LEU A 498 -15.26 -16.71 9.48
C LEU A 498 -15.89 -15.34 9.59
N VAL A 499 -16.56 -14.87 8.53
CA VAL A 499 -17.32 -13.61 8.55
C VAL A 499 -18.77 -13.94 8.25
N SER A 500 -19.65 -13.65 9.19
CA SER A 500 -21.07 -13.97 9.07
C SER A 500 -21.81 -12.90 8.27
N GLU A 501 -21.54 -11.64 8.58
CA GLU A 501 -22.17 -10.50 7.92
C GLU A 501 -21.31 -9.24 7.99
N VAL A 502 -21.55 -8.33 7.04
CA VAL A 502 -21.00 -6.98 7.02
C VAL A 502 -22.09 -5.97 6.73
N SER A 503 -22.24 -4.98 7.60
CA SER A 503 -23.10 -3.80 7.41
C SER A 503 -22.25 -2.59 7.00
N ILE A 504 -22.74 -1.82 6.03
CA ILE A 504 -22.16 -0.55 5.62
C ILE A 504 -23.28 0.50 5.60
N GLU A 505 -23.11 1.54 6.41
CA GLU A 505 -23.93 2.74 6.43
C GLU A 505 -23.07 3.92 5.93
N CYS A 506 -23.36 4.42 4.74
CA CYS A 506 -22.67 5.59 4.17
C CYS A 506 -23.17 6.88 4.82
N TYR A 507 -22.24 7.78 5.16
CA TYR A 507 -22.57 9.13 5.59
C TYR A 507 -22.48 10.13 4.43
N ASP A 508 -23.04 11.32 4.66
CA ASP A 508 -22.88 12.43 3.73
C ASP A 508 -21.40 12.82 3.59
N PRO A 509 -20.98 13.28 2.40
CA PRO A 509 -19.65 13.85 2.20
C PRO A 509 -19.38 15.02 3.18
N PRO A 510 -18.10 15.31 3.48
CA PRO A 510 -17.75 16.39 4.40
C PRO A 510 -18.22 17.75 3.87
N SER A 511 -18.45 18.70 4.79
CA SER A 511 -18.84 20.06 4.42
C SER A 511 -17.81 20.70 3.48
N GLY A 512 -18.26 21.17 2.32
CA GLY A 512 -17.38 21.75 1.30
C GLY A 512 -16.80 20.75 0.30
N ALA A 513 -17.22 19.48 0.34
CA ALA A 513 -16.91 18.52 -0.70
C ALA A 513 -17.27 19.05 -2.09
N LYS A 514 -16.42 18.78 -3.07
CA LYS A 514 -16.65 19.14 -4.48
C LYS A 514 -17.59 18.10 -5.09
N ILE A 515 -18.83 18.48 -5.37
CA ILE A 515 -19.86 17.57 -5.91
C ILE A 515 -20.31 18.06 -7.29
N ASP A 516 -20.17 17.20 -8.30
CA ASP A 516 -20.50 17.44 -9.71
C ASP A 516 -20.93 16.11 -10.36
N GLY A 517 -21.80 15.38 -9.66
CA GLY A 517 -22.26 14.04 -10.01
C GLY A 517 -22.47 13.16 -8.79
N ASP A 518 -22.80 11.89 -9.02
CA ASP A 518 -23.16 10.93 -7.97
C ASP A 518 -22.65 9.49 -8.20
N ILE A 519 -21.76 9.27 -9.18
CA ILE A 519 -21.31 7.92 -9.56
C ILE A 519 -19.96 7.54 -8.92
N SER A 520 -19.00 8.46 -8.91
CA SER A 520 -17.61 8.13 -8.58
C SER A 520 -16.80 9.23 -7.90
N TYR A 521 -15.80 8.82 -7.12
CA TYR A 521 -14.77 9.68 -6.56
C TYR A 521 -13.55 9.76 -7.48
N ILE A 522 -12.99 10.97 -7.60
CA ILE A 522 -11.67 11.22 -8.18
C ILE A 522 -10.84 12.14 -7.29
N TYR A 523 -9.52 12.12 -7.45
CA TYR A 523 -8.63 13.14 -6.91
C TYR A 523 -8.35 14.22 -7.95
N THR A 524 -8.42 15.48 -7.53
CA THR A 524 -8.17 16.68 -8.36
C THR A 524 -6.76 17.24 -8.19
N ASP A 525 -6.01 16.75 -7.20
CA ASP A 525 -4.62 17.14 -6.93
C ASP A 525 -3.86 15.97 -6.28
N ALA A 526 -2.54 15.91 -6.49
CA ALA A 526 -1.67 14.85 -5.96
C ALA A 526 -1.43 14.94 -4.44
N ALA A 527 -1.91 15.99 -3.77
CA ALA A 527 -1.91 16.06 -2.31
C ALA A 527 -2.73 14.93 -1.67
N GLY A 528 -3.74 14.39 -2.35
CA GLY A 528 -4.53 13.27 -1.86
C GLY A 528 -5.29 13.54 -0.55
N THR A 529 -5.54 14.82 -0.24
CA THR A 529 -6.27 15.27 0.96
C THR A 529 -7.75 15.42 0.67
N GLU A 530 -8.58 15.49 1.72
CA GLU A 530 -10.05 15.56 1.65
C GLU A 530 -10.56 16.63 0.68
N ASP A 531 -9.94 17.81 0.68
CA ASP A 531 -10.29 18.95 -0.17
C ASP A 531 -9.96 18.73 -1.66
N THR A 532 -9.20 17.68 -1.98
CA THR A 532 -8.85 17.31 -3.36
C THR A 532 -9.79 16.25 -3.94
N VAL A 533 -10.62 15.62 -3.12
CA VAL A 533 -11.61 14.63 -3.57
C VAL A 533 -12.78 15.35 -4.24
N LYS A 534 -13.23 14.83 -5.39
CA LYS A 534 -14.40 15.31 -6.12
C LYS A 534 -15.31 14.14 -6.46
N ILE A 535 -16.62 14.31 -6.20
CA ILE A 535 -17.68 13.40 -6.63
C ILE A 535 -18.10 13.81 -8.05
N THR A 536 -18.23 12.83 -8.96
CA THR A 536 -18.47 13.03 -10.39
C THR A 536 -19.35 11.94 -10.99
N ASP A 537 -19.78 12.14 -12.24
CA ASP A 537 -20.45 11.11 -13.07
C ASP A 537 -19.48 10.32 -13.96
N LYS A 538 -18.18 10.31 -13.62
CA LYS A 538 -17.20 9.60 -14.46
C LYS A 538 -17.41 8.08 -14.37
N PRO A 539 -17.24 7.36 -15.49
CA PRO A 539 -17.45 5.91 -15.54
C PRO A 539 -16.39 5.17 -14.71
N THR A 540 -16.81 4.05 -14.11
CA THR A 540 -15.96 3.19 -13.26
C THR A 540 -15.62 1.85 -13.93
N VAL A 541 -16.24 1.53 -15.06
CA VAL A 541 -16.15 0.20 -15.70
C VAL A 541 -15.23 0.23 -16.91
N LEU A 542 -14.14 -0.53 -16.84
CA LEU A 542 -13.25 -0.77 -17.97
C LEU A 542 -13.91 -1.71 -18.99
N LYS A 543 -13.68 -1.46 -20.28
CA LYS A 543 -14.11 -2.38 -21.34
C LYS A 543 -13.33 -3.70 -21.31
N SER A 544 -12.04 -3.64 -20.98
CA SER A 544 -11.18 -4.82 -20.79
C SER A 544 -9.99 -4.51 -19.89
N PHE A 545 -9.21 -5.53 -19.53
CA PHE A 545 -7.97 -5.37 -18.76
C PHE A 545 -6.83 -4.65 -19.51
N LEU A 546 -7.03 -4.26 -20.77
CA LEU A 546 -6.10 -3.37 -21.47
C LEU A 546 -6.39 -1.89 -21.22
N GLY A 547 -7.51 -1.57 -20.59
CA GLY A 547 -7.93 -0.21 -20.28
C GLY A 547 -7.23 0.41 -19.07
N SER A 548 -7.48 1.71 -18.91
CA SER A 548 -7.04 2.56 -17.78
C SER A 548 -8.04 3.69 -17.57
N GLY A 549 -7.91 4.50 -16.52
CA GLY A 549 -8.76 5.67 -16.31
C GLY A 549 -8.70 6.69 -17.46
N THR A 550 -7.57 6.79 -18.15
CA THR A 550 -7.39 7.64 -19.35
C THR A 550 -7.91 7.00 -20.64
N ASP A 551 -8.15 5.69 -20.65
CA ASP A 551 -8.60 4.93 -21.82
C ASP A 551 -9.50 3.77 -21.41
N MET A 552 -10.69 4.13 -20.91
CA MET A 552 -11.69 3.17 -20.39
C MET A 552 -12.22 2.24 -21.48
N GLY A 553 -12.22 2.70 -22.74
CA GLY A 553 -12.81 2.02 -23.89
C GLY A 553 -11.85 1.10 -24.65
N LYS A 554 -10.59 0.97 -24.21
CA LYS A 554 -9.61 0.11 -24.85
C LYS A 554 -10.11 -1.34 -24.85
N ASN A 555 -10.20 -1.93 -26.04
CA ASN A 555 -10.67 -3.29 -26.20
C ASN A 555 -9.50 -4.28 -26.12
N GLU A 556 -9.80 -5.55 -25.89
CA GLU A 556 -8.82 -6.62 -26.15
C GLU A 556 -8.38 -6.55 -27.62
N SER A 557 -7.09 -6.39 -27.83
CA SER A 557 -6.46 -6.56 -29.13
C SER A 557 -5.79 -7.95 -29.19
N LYS A 558 -5.26 -8.35 -30.35
CA LYS A 558 -4.92 -9.76 -30.63
C LYS A 558 -3.94 -10.34 -29.57
N PRO A 559 -3.93 -11.67 -29.35
CA PRO A 559 -3.00 -12.29 -28.41
C PRO A 559 -1.55 -11.86 -28.70
N GLY A 560 -0.86 -11.30 -27.70
CA GLY A 560 0.54 -10.87 -27.81
C GLY A 560 0.79 -9.38 -28.06
N GLU A 561 -0.20 -8.49 -27.95
CA GLU A 561 -0.02 -7.06 -28.26
C GLU A 561 0.55 -6.19 -27.11
N THR A 562 0.64 -6.71 -25.87
CA THR A 562 1.19 -5.93 -24.76
C THR A 562 2.04 -6.78 -23.80
N ASP A 563 3.26 -6.33 -23.53
CA ASP A 563 4.17 -6.93 -22.52
C ASP A 563 3.83 -6.47 -21.08
N VAL A 564 2.69 -5.80 -20.89
CA VAL A 564 2.37 -5.07 -19.67
C VAL A 564 1.56 -5.93 -18.73
N PRO A 565 1.95 -6.04 -17.45
CA PRO A 565 1.14 -6.72 -16.45
C PRO A 565 -0.26 -6.10 -16.37
N VAL A 566 -1.30 -6.93 -16.37
CA VAL A 566 -2.70 -6.46 -16.27
C VAL A 566 -3.39 -6.83 -14.96
N ILE A 567 -2.81 -7.77 -14.19
CA ILE A 567 -3.32 -8.22 -12.90
C ILE A 567 -2.17 -8.24 -11.86
N PRO A 568 -2.31 -7.58 -10.68
CA PRO A 568 -1.34 -7.65 -9.58
C PRO A 568 -1.18 -9.06 -8.98
N GLY A 569 0.03 -9.42 -8.52
CA GLY A 569 0.29 -10.62 -7.71
C GLY A 569 0.45 -11.96 -8.44
N LEU A 570 0.46 -12.01 -9.79
CA LEU A 570 0.71 -13.24 -10.58
C LEU A 570 2.19 -13.49 -10.91
N ASN A 571 3.11 -12.79 -10.24
CA ASN A 571 4.55 -12.96 -10.46
C ASN A 571 5.09 -14.19 -9.70
N GLY A 572 4.65 -15.39 -10.09
CA GLY A 572 5.14 -16.67 -9.58
C GLY A 572 4.02 -17.70 -9.43
N ALA A 573 3.87 -18.59 -10.42
CA ALA A 573 2.87 -19.66 -10.53
C ALA A 573 1.44 -19.21 -10.94
N GLY A 574 1.20 -19.13 -12.26
CA GLY A 574 -0.14 -19.11 -12.84
C GLY A 574 -0.33 -18.05 -13.94
N ILE A 575 -0.63 -18.52 -15.15
CA ILE A 575 -1.29 -17.85 -16.30
C ILE A 575 -0.82 -16.43 -16.64
N GLY A 576 -0.06 -16.36 -17.74
CA GLY A 576 0.77 -15.24 -18.17
C GLY A 576 0.04 -13.99 -18.70
N ALA A 577 0.89 -13.02 -19.03
CA ALA A 577 0.63 -11.64 -19.45
C ALA A 577 -0.24 -11.45 -20.72
N ASN A 578 -1.06 -12.41 -21.14
CA ASN A 578 -1.70 -12.38 -22.46
C ASN A 578 -3.22 -12.25 -22.45
N GLY A 579 -3.85 -11.82 -21.35
CA GLY A 579 -5.30 -11.54 -21.31
C GLY A 579 -6.22 -12.74 -21.59
N GLN A 580 -5.66 -13.92 -21.87
CA GLN A 580 -6.42 -15.13 -22.12
C GLN A 580 -6.66 -15.86 -20.80
N ILE A 581 -7.88 -15.73 -20.31
CA ILE A 581 -8.51 -16.80 -19.52
C ILE A 581 -8.51 -18.02 -20.44
N PRO A 582 -7.96 -19.19 -20.04
CA PRO A 582 -8.20 -20.39 -20.81
C PRO A 582 -9.70 -20.55 -20.90
N SER A 583 -10.25 -20.50 -22.11
CA SER A 583 -11.49 -21.19 -22.43
C SER A 583 -11.23 -22.66 -22.17
N GLY A 584 -11.27 -23.05 -20.89
CA GLY A 584 -11.34 -24.43 -20.47
C GLY A 584 -12.66 -24.92 -21.03
N ASN A 585 -12.57 -25.71 -22.09
CA ASN A 585 -13.68 -26.48 -22.59
C ASN A 585 -14.40 -27.12 -21.39
N ASP A 586 -15.70 -26.85 -21.29
CA ASP A 586 -16.65 -27.69 -20.60
C ASP A 586 -16.59 -29.09 -21.22
N SER A 587 -15.61 -29.87 -20.81
CA SER A 587 -15.55 -31.30 -21.03
C SER A 587 -14.89 -31.94 -19.82
N ASN A 588 -15.74 -32.19 -18.81
CA ASN A 588 -15.72 -33.35 -17.92
C ASN A 588 -14.39 -34.10 -17.85
N ASN A 589 -13.55 -33.78 -16.86
CA ASN A 589 -12.83 -34.75 -16.02
C ASN A 589 -11.98 -34.06 -14.93
N GLY A 590 -12.62 -33.81 -13.78
CA GLY A 590 -12.04 -33.91 -12.43
C GLY A 590 -11.18 -32.77 -11.87
N PRO A 591 -11.10 -32.62 -10.52
CA PRO A 591 -11.77 -33.41 -9.48
C PRO A 591 -13.03 -32.70 -8.94
N SER A 592 -14.00 -33.52 -8.52
CA SER A 592 -15.34 -33.15 -8.08
C SER A 592 -15.39 -32.03 -7.04
N THR A 593 -16.16 -31.00 -7.36
CA THR A 593 -16.86 -30.16 -6.38
C THR A 593 -17.88 -31.03 -5.63
N ASP A 594 -17.41 -31.78 -4.64
CA ASP A 594 -18.29 -32.42 -3.67
C ASP A 594 -17.54 -32.66 -2.36
N PHE A 595 -17.17 -31.55 -1.69
CA PHE A 595 -16.90 -31.57 -0.26
C PHE A 595 -18.24 -31.43 0.46
N THR A 596 -19.06 -32.47 0.41
CA THR A 596 -20.16 -32.62 1.37
C THR A 596 -19.54 -33.00 2.71
N GLY A 597 -19.88 -32.23 3.76
CA GLY A 597 -19.55 -32.59 5.14
C GLY A 597 -20.08 -33.99 5.48
N PRO A 598 -19.60 -34.60 6.59
CA PRO A 598 -19.95 -35.97 6.93
C PRO A 598 -21.47 -36.10 7.04
N SER A 599 -22.02 -36.91 6.15
CA SER A 599 -23.45 -37.18 6.05
C SER A 599 -23.89 -38.02 7.23
N ASP A 600 -24.85 -37.48 7.99
CA ASP A 600 -25.65 -38.19 8.98
C ASP A 600 -26.39 -39.36 8.30
N LYS A 601 -25.77 -40.55 8.32
CA LYS A 601 -26.47 -41.80 8.02
C LYS A 601 -27.19 -42.28 9.28
N HIS A 602 -28.36 -41.71 9.51
CA HIS A 602 -29.45 -42.42 10.17
C HIS A 602 -29.89 -43.57 9.26
N GLY A 603 -29.55 -44.80 9.65
CA GLY A 603 -29.80 -46.00 8.84
C GLY A 603 -29.60 -47.28 9.64
N SER A 604 -30.61 -47.56 10.46
CA SER A 604 -30.94 -48.80 11.17
C SER A 604 -30.37 -50.12 10.64
N SER A 605 -30.17 -51.02 11.60
CA SER A 605 -30.25 -52.48 11.56
C SER A 605 -28.98 -53.27 11.23
N GLY A 606 -28.55 -54.07 12.21
CA GLY A 606 -27.64 -55.20 12.00
C GLY A 606 -26.64 -55.45 13.14
N ALA A 607 -27.13 -55.84 14.33
CA ALA A 607 -26.31 -56.65 15.24
C ALA A 607 -26.08 -58.03 14.59
N PRO A 608 -24.87 -58.60 14.71
CA PRO A 608 -24.73 -59.61 15.75
C PRO A 608 -23.38 -59.60 16.51
N SER A 609 -23.54 -60.00 17.78
CA SER A 609 -22.70 -60.85 18.64
C SER A 609 -21.21 -60.55 18.86
N GLU A 610 -20.94 -60.36 20.15
CA GLU A 610 -19.73 -60.66 20.90
C GLU A 610 -18.98 -61.93 20.43
N ASN A 611 -17.71 -61.76 20.07
CA ASN A 611 -16.55 -62.53 20.55
C ASN A 611 -15.40 -62.35 19.57
N GLU A 612 -14.43 -61.50 19.91
CA GLU A 612 -13.00 -61.80 19.76
C GLU A 612 -12.15 -60.68 20.36
N ARG A 613 -11.81 -60.85 21.64
CA ARG A 613 -10.58 -60.30 22.20
C ARG A 613 -9.42 -61.18 21.71
N VAL A 614 -8.67 -60.75 20.71
CA VAL A 614 -7.26 -61.19 20.57
C VAL A 614 -6.38 -60.01 20.14
N LEU A 615 -5.51 -59.67 21.09
CA LEU A 615 -4.32 -58.86 21.01
C LEU A 615 -3.50 -59.16 19.75
N LYS A 616 -3.48 -58.25 18.76
CA LYS A 616 -2.47 -58.23 17.70
C LYS A 616 -1.26 -57.43 18.17
N GLY A 617 -0.36 -58.12 18.87
CA GLY A 617 1.05 -57.75 18.98
C GLY A 617 1.87 -58.43 17.88
N SER A 618 2.92 -57.71 17.43
CA SER A 618 4.08 -58.20 16.68
C SER A 618 3.89 -58.68 15.24
N ILE A 619 4.16 -57.80 14.27
CA ILE A 619 5.21 -57.98 13.22
C ILE A 619 5.71 -56.59 12.84
N PHE A 620 6.90 -56.21 13.31
CA PHE A 620 7.93 -55.38 12.65
C PHE A 620 8.97 -54.94 13.69
N ALA A 621 9.68 -55.94 14.21
CA ALA A 621 11.04 -55.81 14.70
C ALA A 621 11.86 -56.84 13.91
N VAL A 622 12.86 -56.36 13.17
CA VAL A 622 14.13 -57.01 12.80
C VAL A 622 14.69 -56.33 11.54
N LEU A 623 15.96 -55.90 11.64
CA LEU A 623 16.83 -55.17 10.69
C LEU A 623 16.59 -53.65 10.73
N VAL A 624 17.41 -52.82 11.37
CA VAL A 624 18.88 -52.80 11.42
C VAL A 624 19.32 -52.16 12.74
N ALA A 625 19.81 -52.98 13.66
CA ALA A 625 20.64 -52.55 14.78
C ALA A 625 21.78 -53.56 14.87
N VAL A 626 22.93 -53.22 14.29
CA VAL A 626 24.29 -53.70 14.62
C VAL A 626 25.23 -53.01 13.64
N MET A 627 26.32 -52.45 14.17
CA MET A 627 27.40 -51.69 13.52
C MET A 627 27.04 -50.20 13.30
N VAL A 628 27.59 -49.21 13.99
CA VAL A 628 28.96 -49.08 14.50
C VAL A 628 28.95 -48.15 15.73
N LEU A 629 29.19 -48.73 16.90
CA LEU A 629 29.78 -48.06 18.07
C LEU A 629 31.24 -48.51 18.10
N VAL A 630 32.05 -47.98 17.20
CA VAL A 630 33.51 -48.11 17.23
C VAL A 630 34.08 -46.77 16.77
N THR A 631 34.94 -46.21 17.64
CA THR A 631 35.84 -45.04 17.49
C THR A 631 35.18 -43.65 17.47
N MET A 632 34.91 -43.07 18.64
CA MET A 632 35.84 -42.19 19.40
C MET A 632 35.20 -41.74 20.71
#